data_AF-A0A0S3UCE1-F1
#
_entry.id   AF-A0A0S3UCE1-F1
#
_cell.length_a   1.000
_cell.length_b   1.000
_cell.length_c   1.000
_cell.angle_alpha   90.00
_cell.angle_beta   90.00
_cell.angle_gamma   90.00
#
_symmetry.space_group_name_H-M   'P 1'
#
loop_
_entity.id
_entity.type
_entity.pdbx_description
1 polymer ?
#
loop_
_entity_poly.entity_id
_entity_poly.type
_entity_poly.pdbx_seq_one_letter_code
_entity_poly.pdbx_strand_id
1 'polypeptide(L)'
;MNKKQLSERDICTKYITPALVRAGWNILTQVREEFALTQGRIVVRGKLHTRAQNKRADYVLFYKPNIPIAIIEAKDNTHTLGDGMQQGLGYAEMLQVPFVFSSNGDGFLFHNKIATDGTNTTCSGACERELSLNEFPSPEQLWQEWAKHQGLTEQQESLVIQDYYSDGSNKTPRYYQLLAINKTIEAIAKGQNRILLVMATGTGKTFTAFQIIWRLWKSKTKKRILFLADRNILVDQTMTNDFKPFGGAMTKIQKRQANKAYEIYLSLYQAVTGSEEEQNIYKQFSPDFFDLIIVDECHRGSAAADSAWRQILEYFASATQIGLTATPKETKAVSNIDYFGEPIYTYSLKQGIEDGFLAPYKVVRFDLDKDLSGWRPSKGTIDKHGNEIEDRIYNQRDFDRTLVLEKRTQLVARKITEFLKQTNRFDKKGIPFLKVYNLKVYNIRDQKLDFQYKPQFVDEEWHLKAKRSCLKPGDVIMNIVGPPLGKVAIIPEGFPEYNCNQAIVFFRPVIQSLNKYLYLYLLAGKFLEKIELIGTAGQDNISVTKSRSIPIPLPPLAEQKRIVAKVDRLMSLCDRLEQQIDAATDKRTELLNALIAQV
;
A
#
# COMPACT_ATOMS: atom_id res chain seq x y z
N MET A 1 -36.65 36.08 -18.13
CA MET A 1 -36.27 35.71 -16.76
C MET A 1 -35.02 36.49 -16.40
N ASN A 2 -34.97 37.18 -15.27
CA ASN A 2 -33.80 37.98 -14.89
C ASN A 2 -32.68 37.05 -14.37
N LYS A 3 -31.50 37.06 -14.98
CA LYS A 3 -30.36 36.22 -14.57
C LYS A 3 -29.92 36.48 -13.12
N LYS A 4 -30.07 37.71 -12.63
CA LYS A 4 -29.71 38.10 -11.26
C LYS A 4 -30.54 37.42 -10.16
N GLN A 5 -31.63 36.75 -10.53
CA GLN A 5 -32.47 35.97 -9.59
C GLN A 5 -32.13 34.47 -9.61
N LEU A 6 -31.21 34.05 -10.48
CA LEU A 6 -30.81 32.64 -10.62
C LEU A 6 -29.71 32.30 -9.62
N SER A 7 -29.77 31.09 -9.06
CA SER A 7 -28.68 30.56 -8.27
C SER A 7 -27.43 30.30 -9.13
N GLU A 8 -26.25 30.18 -8.51
CA GLU A 8 -25.04 29.75 -9.21
C GLU A 8 -25.26 28.41 -9.94
N ARG A 9 -26.01 27.47 -9.34
CA ARG A 9 -26.35 26.20 -9.98
C ARG A 9 -27.25 26.37 -11.21
N ASP A 10 -28.19 27.31 -11.17
CA ASP A 10 -28.99 27.67 -12.34
C ASP A 10 -28.12 28.28 -13.44
N ILE A 11 -27.15 29.14 -13.08
CA ILE A 11 -26.20 29.74 -14.02
C ILE A 11 -25.38 28.66 -14.73
N CYS A 12 -24.82 27.74 -13.95
CA CYS A 12 -24.16 26.53 -14.42
C CYS A 12 -25.01 25.76 -15.44
N THR A 13 -26.21 25.35 -15.03
CA THR A 13 -27.07 24.46 -15.82
C THR A 13 -27.64 25.12 -17.07
N LYS A 14 -28.00 26.41 -17.00
CA LYS A 14 -28.75 27.10 -18.07
C LYS A 14 -27.87 27.88 -19.04
N TYR A 15 -26.63 28.20 -18.67
CA TYR A 15 -25.75 29.03 -19.51
C TYR A 15 -24.37 28.42 -19.74
N ILE A 16 -23.68 28.00 -18.67
CA ILE A 16 -22.31 27.47 -18.78
C ILE A 16 -22.31 26.10 -19.46
N THR A 17 -23.03 25.10 -18.93
CA THR A 17 -23.08 23.75 -19.52
C THR A 17 -23.55 23.77 -20.98
N PRO A 18 -24.60 24.53 -21.37
CA PRO A 18 -24.96 24.67 -22.78
C PRO A 18 -23.87 25.30 -23.65
N ALA A 19 -23.08 26.24 -23.14
CA ALA A 19 -21.93 26.79 -23.86
C ALA A 19 -20.85 25.72 -24.10
N LEU A 20 -20.56 24.89 -23.11
CA LEU A 20 -19.63 23.76 -23.26
C LEU A 20 -20.11 22.76 -24.32
N VAL A 21 -21.40 22.38 -24.29
CA VAL A 21 -21.98 21.48 -25.29
C VAL A 21 -21.90 22.08 -26.70
N ARG A 22 -22.21 23.37 -26.86
CA ARG A 22 -22.10 24.06 -28.17
C ARG A 22 -20.66 24.10 -28.67
N ALA A 23 -19.68 24.24 -27.77
CA ALA A 23 -18.27 24.20 -28.08
C ALA A 23 -17.73 22.77 -28.36
N GLY A 24 -18.57 21.74 -28.28
CA GLY A 24 -18.20 20.36 -28.63
C GLY A 24 -17.73 19.50 -27.45
N TRP A 25 -17.82 19.98 -26.21
CA TRP A 25 -17.44 19.20 -25.04
C TRP A 25 -18.44 18.07 -24.74
N ASN A 26 -17.93 16.85 -24.55
CA ASN A 26 -18.73 15.73 -24.09
C ASN A 26 -18.91 15.78 -22.56
N ILE A 27 -20.14 16.04 -22.10
CA ILE A 27 -20.43 16.18 -20.67
C ILE A 27 -20.16 14.90 -19.86
N LEU A 28 -20.28 13.72 -20.47
CA LEU A 28 -20.10 12.44 -19.77
C LEU A 28 -18.62 12.06 -19.62
N THR A 29 -17.79 12.34 -20.63
CA THR A 29 -16.40 11.86 -20.67
C THR A 29 -15.37 12.95 -20.43
N GLN A 30 -15.66 14.20 -20.78
CA GLN A 30 -14.71 15.31 -20.76
C GLN A 30 -15.02 16.37 -19.70
N VAL A 31 -16.26 16.45 -19.20
CA VAL A 31 -16.63 17.43 -18.17
C VAL A 31 -16.83 16.73 -16.83
N ARG A 32 -16.23 17.27 -15.77
CA ARG A 32 -16.54 16.87 -14.39
C ARG A 32 -17.00 18.08 -13.61
N GLU A 33 -18.29 18.08 -13.29
CA GLU A 33 -18.87 19.04 -12.37
C GLU A 33 -18.49 18.69 -10.93
N GLU A 34 -18.36 19.72 -10.09
CA GLU A 34 -18.22 19.56 -8.65
C GLU A 34 -17.03 18.66 -8.26
N PHE A 35 -15.91 18.84 -8.97
CA PHE A 35 -14.76 17.96 -8.87
C PHE A 35 -14.01 18.17 -7.57
N ALA A 36 -14.07 17.17 -6.69
CA ALA A 36 -13.40 17.21 -5.39
C ALA A 36 -11.87 17.13 -5.55
N LEU A 37 -11.18 18.22 -5.22
CA LEU A 37 -9.72 18.28 -5.19
C LEU A 37 -9.15 17.77 -3.87
N THR A 38 -9.75 18.16 -2.76
CA THR A 38 -9.34 17.73 -1.42
C THR A 38 -10.50 17.16 -0.61
N GLN A 39 -10.18 16.55 0.52
CA GLN A 39 -11.12 15.99 1.47
C GLN A 39 -11.31 16.87 2.72
N GLY A 40 -10.58 17.99 2.79
CA GLY A 40 -10.55 18.87 3.94
C GLY A 40 -9.63 18.33 5.05
N ARG A 41 -8.69 19.16 5.50
CA ARG A 41 -7.75 18.82 6.58
C ARG A 41 -8.48 18.31 7.82
N ILE A 42 -8.00 17.21 8.39
CA ILE A 42 -8.48 16.74 9.70
C ILE A 42 -7.91 17.67 10.79
N VAL A 43 -8.79 18.37 11.49
CA VAL A 43 -8.48 19.24 12.61
C VAL A 43 -8.84 18.53 13.91
N VAL A 44 -7.85 18.34 14.78
CA VAL A 44 -8.03 17.69 16.08
C VAL A 44 -8.01 18.75 17.18
N ARG A 45 -9.09 18.83 17.97
CA ARG A 45 -9.21 19.69 19.16
C ARG A 45 -9.59 18.84 20.36
N GLY A 46 -8.61 18.55 21.23
CA GLY A 46 -8.83 17.65 22.37
C GLY A 46 -9.17 16.24 21.91
N LYS A 47 -10.33 15.72 22.33
CA LYS A 47 -10.87 14.41 21.90
C LYS A 47 -11.75 14.48 20.64
N LEU A 48 -12.09 15.69 20.17
CA LEU A 48 -12.94 15.88 19.00
C LEU A 48 -12.08 16.03 17.74
N HIS A 49 -12.60 15.52 16.62
CA HIS A 49 -12.03 15.70 15.30
C HIS A 49 -13.11 16.21 14.34
N THR A 50 -12.75 17.20 13.53
CA THR A 50 -13.58 17.71 12.43
C THR A 50 -12.74 17.82 11.17
N ARG A 51 -13.39 17.94 10.01
CA ARG A 51 -12.69 18.26 8.76
C ARG A 51 -12.90 19.73 8.43
N ALA A 52 -11.83 20.38 7.97
CA ALA A 52 -11.92 21.70 7.35
C ALA A 52 -12.70 21.62 6.03
N GLN A 53 -13.07 22.76 5.47
CA GLN A 53 -13.72 22.84 4.17
C GLN A 53 -12.84 22.17 3.11
N ASN A 54 -13.46 21.30 2.31
CA ASN A 54 -12.80 20.69 1.16
C ASN A 54 -12.72 21.70 0.01
N LYS A 55 -11.70 21.56 -0.83
CA LYS A 55 -11.57 22.30 -2.09
C LYS A 55 -12.25 21.51 -3.20
N ARG A 56 -13.06 22.19 -3.99
CA ARG A 56 -13.84 21.62 -5.08
C ARG A 56 -13.92 22.67 -6.19
N ALA A 57 -13.57 22.26 -7.41
CA ALA A 57 -13.74 23.12 -8.59
C ALA A 57 -15.13 22.89 -9.19
N ASP A 58 -15.76 23.94 -9.69
CA ASP A 58 -17.11 23.82 -10.26
C ASP A 58 -17.11 22.96 -11.53
N TYR A 59 -16.13 23.19 -12.41
CA TYR A 59 -15.85 22.31 -13.54
C TYR A 59 -14.36 22.04 -13.67
N VAL A 60 -14.01 20.79 -13.91
CA VAL A 60 -12.72 20.40 -14.50
C VAL A 60 -12.99 19.86 -15.89
N LEU A 61 -12.32 20.44 -16.87
CA LEU A 61 -12.37 20.03 -18.26
C LEU A 61 -11.20 19.09 -18.56
N PHE A 62 -11.52 17.96 -19.15
CA PHE A 62 -10.61 16.88 -19.50
C PHE A 62 -10.60 16.69 -21.02
N TYR A 63 -9.44 16.77 -21.66
CA TYR A 63 -9.36 16.48 -23.10
C TYR A 63 -9.77 15.02 -23.38
N LYS A 64 -9.25 14.11 -22.57
CA LYS A 64 -9.70 12.72 -22.43
C LYS A 64 -9.85 12.38 -20.94
N PRO A 65 -10.64 11.35 -20.58
CA PRO A 65 -10.77 10.93 -19.18
C PRO A 65 -9.40 10.85 -18.49
N ASN A 66 -9.26 11.53 -17.35
CA ASN A 66 -8.02 11.62 -16.54
C ASN A 66 -6.87 12.47 -17.12
N ILE A 67 -7.09 13.19 -18.22
CA ILE A 67 -6.17 14.19 -18.80
C ILE A 67 -6.80 15.59 -18.67
N PRO A 68 -6.65 16.27 -17.52
CA PRO A 68 -7.24 17.58 -17.30
C PRO A 68 -6.51 18.64 -18.11
N ILE A 69 -7.25 19.63 -18.61
CA ILE A 69 -6.70 20.73 -19.43
C ILE A 69 -7.21 22.11 -19.04
N ALA A 70 -8.37 22.23 -18.37
CA ALA A 70 -8.87 23.51 -17.90
C ALA A 70 -9.74 23.43 -16.64
N ILE A 71 -9.91 24.58 -15.98
CA ILE A 71 -10.83 24.79 -14.85
C ILE A 71 -11.86 25.85 -15.23
N ILE A 72 -13.10 25.69 -14.77
CA ILE A 72 -14.10 26.76 -14.77
C ILE A 72 -14.58 26.98 -13.34
N GLU A 73 -14.51 28.22 -12.88
CA GLU A 73 -15.18 28.66 -11.65
C GLU A 73 -16.40 29.51 -11.97
N ALA A 74 -17.54 29.08 -11.47
CA ALA A 74 -18.82 29.74 -11.63
C ALA A 74 -19.09 30.69 -10.45
N LYS A 75 -19.90 31.70 -10.74
CA LYS A 75 -20.55 32.57 -9.76
C LYS A 75 -21.99 32.80 -10.19
N ASP A 76 -22.85 33.18 -9.26
CA ASP A 76 -24.16 33.73 -9.63
C ASP A 76 -23.99 35.05 -10.42
N ASN A 77 -25.05 35.47 -11.13
CA ASN A 77 -24.98 36.60 -12.04
C ASN A 77 -24.85 37.97 -11.33
N THR A 78 -24.90 38.04 -9.99
CA THR A 78 -24.65 39.30 -9.27
C THR A 78 -23.16 39.65 -9.19
N HIS A 79 -22.30 38.68 -9.46
CA HIS A 79 -20.85 38.82 -9.51
C HIS A 79 -20.34 39.29 -10.88
N THR A 80 -19.12 39.82 -10.93
CA THR A 80 -18.44 40.12 -12.19
C THR A 80 -17.89 38.85 -12.85
N LEU A 81 -17.54 38.92 -14.14
CA LEU A 81 -16.92 37.79 -14.86
C LEU A 81 -15.59 37.34 -14.24
N GLY A 82 -14.88 38.21 -13.53
CA GLY A 82 -13.56 37.92 -12.95
C GLY A 82 -13.59 37.43 -11.50
N ASP A 83 -14.74 37.46 -10.83
CA ASP A 83 -14.81 37.23 -9.36
C ASP A 83 -14.37 35.81 -8.97
N GLY A 84 -14.53 34.82 -9.85
CA GLY A 84 -14.05 33.45 -9.64
C GLY A 84 -12.60 33.20 -10.08
N MET A 85 -11.92 34.16 -10.73
CA MET A 85 -10.64 33.91 -11.39
C MET A 85 -9.53 33.51 -10.41
N GLN A 86 -9.38 34.21 -9.29
CA GLN A 86 -8.36 33.87 -8.29
C GLN A 86 -8.57 32.48 -7.67
N GLN A 87 -9.82 32.08 -7.45
CA GLN A 87 -10.17 30.74 -7.01
C GLN A 87 -9.80 29.70 -8.09
N GLY A 88 -10.15 29.99 -9.35
CA GLY A 88 -9.84 29.13 -10.49
C GLY A 88 -8.34 28.95 -10.71
N LEU A 89 -7.55 30.02 -10.60
CA LEU A 89 -6.09 29.98 -10.67
C LEU A 89 -5.49 29.10 -9.57
N GLY A 90 -6.00 29.19 -8.34
CA GLY A 90 -5.58 28.33 -7.24
C GLY A 90 -5.87 26.84 -7.50
N TYR A 91 -7.02 26.51 -8.10
CA TYR A 91 -7.33 25.13 -8.49
C TYR A 91 -6.53 24.66 -9.71
N ALA A 92 -6.27 25.56 -10.66
CA ALA A 92 -5.44 25.28 -11.82
C ALA A 92 -3.98 25.04 -11.43
N GLU A 93 -3.46 25.74 -10.42
CA GLU A 93 -2.15 25.46 -9.83
C GLU A 93 -2.10 24.06 -9.19
N MET A 94 -3.17 23.67 -8.47
CA MET A 94 -3.27 22.34 -7.87
C MET A 94 -3.32 21.22 -8.90
N LEU A 95 -4.02 21.42 -10.02
CA LEU A 95 -4.14 20.46 -11.13
C LEU A 95 -3.09 20.66 -12.23
N GLN A 96 -2.24 21.68 -12.12
CA GLN A 96 -1.23 22.13 -13.08
C GLN A 96 -1.76 22.22 -14.52
N VAL A 97 -2.96 22.78 -14.68
CA VAL A 97 -3.55 23.03 -15.99
C VAL A 97 -3.33 24.48 -16.43
N PRO A 98 -3.16 24.74 -17.74
CA PRO A 98 -2.80 26.06 -18.25
C PRO A 98 -3.99 27.02 -18.42
N PHE A 99 -5.20 26.50 -18.59
CA PHE A 99 -6.37 27.26 -18.99
C PHE A 99 -7.36 27.39 -17.82
N VAL A 100 -7.77 28.63 -17.54
CA VAL A 100 -8.70 28.93 -16.46
C VAL A 100 -9.81 29.83 -16.97
N PHE A 101 -11.04 29.52 -16.61
CA PHE A 101 -12.21 30.30 -16.95
C PHE A 101 -12.94 30.70 -15.68
N SER A 102 -13.46 31.93 -15.64
CA SER A 102 -14.46 32.33 -14.67
C SER A 102 -15.72 32.81 -15.38
N SER A 103 -16.90 32.49 -14.84
CA SER A 103 -18.17 32.84 -15.46
C SER A 103 -19.26 33.14 -14.45
N ASN A 104 -20.08 34.14 -14.77
CA ASN A 104 -21.30 34.49 -14.04
C ASN A 104 -22.58 34.23 -14.89
N GLY A 105 -22.43 33.54 -16.03
CA GLY A 105 -23.51 33.26 -16.98
C GLY A 105 -23.75 34.29 -18.08
N ASP A 106 -23.06 35.43 -18.10
CA ASP A 106 -23.10 36.39 -19.24
C ASP A 106 -22.03 36.11 -20.30
N GLY A 107 -20.91 35.53 -19.88
CA GLY A 107 -19.76 35.18 -20.71
C GLY A 107 -18.72 34.43 -19.87
N PHE A 108 -17.47 34.45 -20.31
CA PHE A 108 -16.33 33.90 -19.58
C PHE A 108 -15.20 34.92 -19.57
N LEU A 109 -14.54 35.11 -18.42
CA LEU A 109 -13.18 35.61 -18.40
C LEU A 109 -12.24 34.42 -18.56
N PHE A 110 -11.45 34.40 -19.63
CA PHE A 110 -10.47 33.35 -19.92
C PHE A 110 -9.07 33.84 -19.59
N HIS A 111 -8.35 33.06 -18.80
CA HIS A 111 -6.94 33.23 -18.48
C HIS A 111 -6.14 32.09 -19.10
N ASN A 112 -5.09 32.44 -19.85
CA ASN A 112 -4.21 31.52 -20.54
C ASN A 112 -2.78 31.65 -20.02
N LYS A 113 -2.38 30.72 -19.14
CA LYS A 113 -1.05 30.75 -18.51
C LYS A 113 0.11 30.48 -19.49
N ILE A 114 -0.18 29.91 -20.65
CA ILE A 114 0.84 29.60 -21.67
C ILE A 114 0.95 30.68 -22.76
N ALA A 115 0.08 31.70 -22.71
CA ALA A 115 0.27 32.92 -23.50
C ALA A 115 1.45 33.71 -22.94
N THR A 116 2.39 34.12 -23.80
CA THR A 116 3.52 34.96 -23.40
C THR A 116 3.26 36.42 -23.79
N ASP A 117 3.36 37.32 -22.81
CA ASP A 117 3.35 38.76 -23.04
C ASP A 117 4.65 39.19 -23.73
N GLY A 118 4.66 39.10 -25.07
CA GLY A 118 5.49 39.90 -25.98
C GLY A 118 7.03 39.80 -25.88
N THR A 119 7.61 39.00 -24.99
CA THR A 119 9.06 39.05 -24.72
C THR A 119 9.83 37.75 -24.90
N ASN A 120 9.24 36.66 -25.42
CA ASN A 120 9.96 35.65 -26.23
C ASN A 120 9.01 34.59 -26.83
N THR A 121 8.78 34.76 -28.14
CA THR A 121 8.63 33.75 -29.19
C THR A 121 7.57 32.63 -29.05
N THR A 122 6.51 32.77 -29.88
CA THR A 122 5.61 31.77 -30.51
C THR A 122 4.15 31.59 -30.07
N CYS A 123 3.50 32.56 -29.43
CA CYS A 123 2.03 32.79 -29.58
C CYS A 123 1.68 34.26 -29.24
N SER A 124 0.88 34.92 -30.08
CA SER A 124 0.43 36.31 -29.88
C SER A 124 -0.98 36.33 -29.28
N GLY A 125 -1.13 36.68 -28.00
CA GLY A 125 -2.43 36.86 -27.37
C GLY A 125 -2.31 37.48 -25.98
N ALA A 126 -3.32 38.25 -25.57
CA ALA A 126 -3.43 38.73 -24.20
C ALA A 126 -3.60 37.55 -23.23
N CYS A 127 -2.90 37.61 -22.10
CA CYS A 127 -3.00 36.60 -21.03
C CYS A 127 -4.44 36.40 -20.54
N GLU A 128 -5.26 37.45 -20.56
CA GLU A 128 -6.68 37.41 -20.23
C GLU A 128 -7.54 38.02 -21.34
N ARG A 129 -8.68 37.38 -21.62
CA ARG A 129 -9.70 37.90 -22.55
C ARG A 129 -11.10 37.52 -22.11
N GLU A 130 -12.06 38.39 -22.38
CA GLU A 130 -13.47 38.06 -22.25
C GLU A 130 -13.97 37.30 -23.49
N LEU A 131 -14.81 36.31 -23.26
CA LEU A 131 -15.45 35.48 -24.27
C LEU A 131 -16.96 35.53 -24.07
N SER A 132 -17.72 35.67 -25.15
CA SER A 132 -19.17 35.42 -25.09
C SER A 132 -19.46 33.93 -24.89
N LEU A 133 -20.71 33.59 -24.52
CA LEU A 133 -21.15 32.20 -24.34
C LEU A 133 -21.10 31.34 -25.62
N ASN A 134 -20.80 31.93 -26.79
CA ASN A 134 -20.67 31.23 -28.07
C ASN A 134 -19.22 31.10 -28.53
N GLU A 135 -18.28 31.73 -27.82
CA GLU A 135 -16.85 31.75 -28.15
C GLU A 135 -16.03 30.84 -27.22
N PHE A 136 -16.70 29.99 -26.43
CA PHE A 136 -16.01 29.03 -25.58
C PHE A 136 -15.20 28.05 -26.46
N PRO A 137 -13.91 27.82 -26.16
CA PRO A 137 -13.06 27.00 -27.01
C PRO A 137 -13.43 25.52 -26.94
N SER A 138 -13.31 24.83 -28.08
CA SER A 138 -13.48 23.38 -28.19
C SER A 138 -12.35 22.61 -27.49
N PRO A 139 -12.57 21.32 -27.14
CA PRO A 139 -11.52 20.46 -26.60
C PRO A 139 -10.27 20.41 -27.48
N GLU A 140 -10.46 20.30 -28.80
CA GLU A 140 -9.38 20.22 -29.79
C GLU A 140 -8.57 21.51 -29.86
N GLN A 141 -9.23 22.68 -29.78
CA GLN A 141 -8.52 23.96 -29.79
C GLN A 141 -7.60 24.12 -28.58
N LEU A 142 -8.11 23.85 -27.38
CA LEU A 142 -7.29 23.91 -26.16
C LEU A 142 -6.16 22.88 -26.20
N TRP A 143 -6.45 21.67 -26.67
CA TRP A 143 -5.46 20.62 -26.78
C TRP A 143 -4.33 20.95 -27.76
N GLN A 144 -4.67 21.43 -28.96
CA GLN A 144 -3.67 21.83 -29.95
C GLN A 144 -2.77 22.95 -29.45
N GLU A 145 -3.34 23.94 -28.76
CA GLU A 145 -2.58 25.03 -28.17
C GLU A 145 -1.61 24.53 -27.09
N TRP A 146 -2.08 23.67 -26.19
CA TRP A 146 -1.24 23.04 -25.18
C TRP A 146 -0.16 22.13 -25.78
N ALA A 147 -0.51 21.24 -26.72
CA ALA A 147 0.41 20.30 -27.36
C ALA A 147 1.51 21.04 -28.12
N LYS A 148 1.16 22.13 -28.83
CA LYS A 148 2.11 23.03 -29.49
C LYS A 148 3.04 23.70 -28.50
N HIS A 149 2.52 24.24 -27.39
CA HIS A 149 3.34 24.82 -26.33
C HIS A 149 4.29 23.80 -25.69
N GLN A 150 3.85 22.54 -25.55
CA GLN A 150 4.68 21.45 -25.06
C GLN A 150 5.70 20.93 -26.08
N GLY A 151 5.59 21.33 -27.35
CA GLY A 151 6.46 20.87 -28.44
C GLY A 151 6.30 19.38 -28.76
N LEU A 152 5.10 18.82 -28.60
CA LEU A 152 4.86 17.39 -28.82
C LEU A 152 4.77 17.06 -30.31
N THR A 153 5.41 15.97 -30.72
CA THR A 153 5.18 15.34 -32.03
C THR A 153 3.90 14.49 -32.00
N GLU A 154 3.37 14.14 -33.16
CA GLU A 154 2.17 13.29 -33.27
C GLU A 154 2.34 11.93 -32.55
N GLN A 155 3.53 11.32 -32.64
CA GLN A 155 3.84 10.08 -31.93
C GLN A 155 3.85 10.28 -30.40
N GLN A 156 4.42 11.40 -29.92
CA GLN A 156 4.43 11.72 -28.50
C GLN A 156 3.04 12.01 -27.99
N GLU A 157 2.24 12.75 -28.76
CA GLU A 157 0.85 13.04 -28.46
C GLU A 157 0.04 11.76 -28.30
N SER A 158 0.18 10.81 -29.24
CA SER A 158 -0.51 9.50 -29.17
C SER A 158 -0.25 8.75 -27.86
N LEU A 159 0.96 8.87 -27.31
CA LEU A 159 1.34 8.29 -26.02
C LEU A 159 0.74 9.08 -24.85
N VAL A 160 0.81 10.42 -24.89
CA VAL A 160 0.27 11.29 -23.85
C VAL A 160 -1.25 11.17 -23.74
N ILE A 161 -1.95 10.82 -24.82
CA ILE A 161 -3.42 10.62 -24.81
C ILE A 161 -3.83 9.16 -24.60
N GLN A 162 -2.88 8.25 -24.35
CA GLN A 162 -3.18 6.84 -24.13
C GLN A 162 -4.04 6.65 -22.88
N ASP A 163 -5.13 5.90 -23.02
CA ASP A 163 -6.15 5.76 -21.98
C ASP A 163 -5.63 5.03 -20.73
N TYR A 164 -6.17 5.43 -19.58
CA TYR A 164 -5.98 4.78 -18.29
C TYR A 164 -6.69 3.42 -18.26
N TYR A 165 -6.26 2.56 -17.35
CA TYR A 165 -7.08 1.39 -17.01
C TYR A 165 -8.29 1.83 -16.19
N SER A 166 -9.47 1.36 -16.58
CA SER A 166 -10.70 1.42 -15.81
C SER A 166 -11.27 0.00 -15.70
N ASP A 167 -11.64 -0.39 -14.48
CA ASP A 167 -12.37 -1.64 -14.21
C ASP A 167 -13.89 -1.45 -14.27
N GLY A 168 -14.37 -0.32 -14.79
CA GLY A 168 -15.78 0.07 -14.78
C GLY A 168 -16.30 0.49 -13.41
N SER A 169 -15.50 0.38 -12.35
CA SER A 169 -15.78 1.10 -11.12
C SER A 169 -15.49 2.58 -11.36
N ASN A 170 -16.33 3.48 -10.85
CA ASN A 170 -16.11 4.93 -10.92
C ASN A 170 -14.90 5.39 -10.07
N LYS A 171 -13.93 4.50 -9.81
CA LYS A 171 -12.70 4.78 -9.09
C LYS A 171 -11.73 5.51 -10.01
N THR A 172 -11.68 6.83 -9.87
CA THR A 172 -10.70 7.68 -10.55
C THR A 172 -9.46 7.90 -9.68
N PRO A 173 -8.27 8.10 -10.28
CA PRO A 173 -7.10 8.55 -9.54
C PRO A 173 -7.39 9.90 -8.87
N ARG A 174 -6.83 10.11 -7.67
CA ARG A 174 -6.86 11.42 -7.02
C ARG A 174 -6.04 12.42 -7.83
N TYR A 175 -6.28 13.72 -7.65
CA TYR A 175 -5.64 14.78 -8.45
C TYR A 175 -4.11 14.67 -8.50
N TYR A 176 -3.45 14.38 -7.37
CA TYR A 176 -2.00 14.21 -7.31
C TYR A 176 -1.51 12.91 -7.98
N GLN A 177 -2.34 11.87 -8.03
CA GLN A 177 -2.02 10.64 -8.77
C GLN A 177 -2.16 10.92 -10.28
N LEU A 178 -3.21 11.63 -10.70
CA LEU A 178 -3.38 12.08 -12.09
C LEU A 178 -2.14 12.84 -12.56
N LEU A 179 -1.69 13.82 -11.77
CA LEU A 179 -0.49 14.60 -12.05
C LEU A 179 0.77 13.73 -12.14
N ALA A 180 1.04 12.88 -11.14
CA ALA A 180 2.20 12.01 -11.15
C ALA A 180 2.24 11.12 -12.40
N ILE A 181 1.10 10.55 -12.77
CA ILE A 181 0.96 9.67 -13.95
C ILE A 181 1.17 10.47 -15.24
N ASN A 182 0.42 11.56 -15.46
CA ASN A 182 0.49 12.34 -16.69
C ASN A 182 1.88 12.94 -16.92
N LYS A 183 2.49 13.53 -15.88
CA LYS A 183 3.87 14.05 -15.98
C LYS A 183 4.89 12.98 -16.32
N THR A 184 4.72 11.78 -15.78
CA THR A 184 5.62 10.67 -16.09
C THR A 184 5.47 10.26 -17.55
N ILE A 185 4.24 10.13 -18.05
CA ILE A 185 4.00 9.80 -19.46
C ILE A 185 4.54 10.89 -20.39
N GLU A 186 4.34 12.17 -20.06
CA GLU A 186 4.91 13.30 -20.81
C GLU A 186 6.44 13.29 -20.81
N ALA A 187 7.07 13.06 -19.65
CA ALA A 187 8.53 12.99 -19.55
C ALA A 187 9.10 11.85 -20.42
N ILE A 188 8.46 10.68 -20.38
CA ILE A 188 8.87 9.52 -21.21
C ILE A 188 8.65 9.82 -22.69
N ALA A 189 7.52 10.44 -23.06
CA ALA A 189 7.25 10.85 -24.44
C ALA A 189 8.35 11.79 -24.96
N LYS A 190 8.82 12.72 -24.11
CA LYS A 190 9.92 13.65 -24.40
C LYS A 190 11.33 13.01 -24.34
N GLY A 191 11.42 11.69 -24.15
CA GLY A 191 12.68 10.95 -24.16
C GLY A 191 13.44 10.92 -22.82
N GLN A 192 12.83 11.37 -21.73
CA GLN A 192 13.45 11.29 -20.41
C GLN A 192 13.49 9.83 -19.91
N ASN A 193 14.70 9.30 -19.74
CA ASN A 193 14.91 7.89 -19.37
C ASN A 193 15.12 7.65 -17.88
N ARG A 194 15.33 8.69 -17.06
CA ARG A 194 15.43 8.58 -15.61
C ARG A 194 14.47 9.54 -14.94
N ILE A 195 13.59 8.99 -14.10
CA ILE A 195 12.46 9.72 -13.54
C ILE A 195 12.36 9.39 -12.05
N LEU A 196 12.17 10.42 -11.23
CA LEU A 196 11.92 10.28 -9.80
C LEU A 196 10.53 10.83 -9.45
N LEU A 197 9.76 10.04 -8.72
CA LEU A 197 8.48 10.42 -8.13
C LEU A 197 8.57 10.32 -6.61
N VAL A 198 8.32 11.44 -5.93
CA VAL A 198 8.29 11.50 -4.47
C VAL A 198 6.84 11.54 -4.00
N MET A 199 6.36 10.49 -3.34
CA MET A 199 4.99 10.36 -2.90
C MET A 199 4.93 9.75 -1.50
N ALA A 200 4.33 10.46 -0.54
CA ALA A 200 4.23 10.02 0.85
C ALA A 200 3.58 8.62 0.98
N THR A 201 3.98 7.86 1.98
CA THR A 201 3.40 6.53 2.22
C THR A 201 1.88 6.63 2.45
N GLY A 202 1.12 5.71 1.84
CA GLY A 202 -0.35 5.72 1.93
C GLY A 202 -1.06 6.56 0.87
N THR A 203 -0.32 7.19 -0.05
CA THR A 203 -0.88 8.00 -1.16
C THR A 203 -1.13 7.19 -2.45
N GLY A 204 -0.91 5.86 -2.41
CA GLY A 204 -1.24 4.98 -3.53
C GLY A 204 -0.18 4.90 -4.63
N LYS A 205 1.11 4.87 -4.27
CA LYS A 205 2.25 4.69 -5.21
C LYS A 205 2.08 3.48 -6.13
N THR A 206 1.66 2.34 -5.59
CA THR A 206 1.45 1.10 -6.36
C THR A 206 0.39 1.29 -7.45
N PHE A 207 -0.71 1.98 -7.14
CA PHE A 207 -1.74 2.32 -8.13
C PHE A 207 -1.24 3.32 -9.18
N THR A 208 -0.44 4.31 -8.77
CA THR A 208 0.23 5.25 -9.70
C THR A 208 1.15 4.48 -10.66
N ALA A 209 2.00 3.59 -10.14
CA ALA A 209 2.90 2.76 -10.93
C ALA A 209 2.13 1.86 -11.91
N PHE A 210 1.07 1.22 -11.43
CA PHE A 210 0.18 0.40 -12.26
C PHE A 210 -0.35 1.18 -13.46
N GLN A 211 -0.90 2.39 -13.25
CA GLN A 211 -1.46 3.20 -14.33
C GLN A 211 -0.39 3.68 -15.31
N ILE A 212 0.82 4.03 -14.84
CA ILE A 212 1.96 4.37 -15.71
C ILE A 212 2.33 3.17 -16.59
N ILE A 213 2.55 2.00 -15.98
CA ILE A 213 2.86 0.75 -16.69
C ILE A 213 1.76 0.44 -17.71
N TRP A 214 0.49 0.50 -17.30
CA TRP A 214 -0.64 0.19 -18.15
C TRP A 214 -0.66 1.05 -19.41
N ARG A 215 -0.48 2.37 -19.27
CA ARG A 215 -0.48 3.30 -20.40
C ARG A 215 0.68 2.99 -21.35
N LEU A 216 1.90 2.84 -20.83
CA LEU A 216 3.09 2.52 -21.65
C LEU A 216 3.02 1.14 -22.31
N TRP A 217 2.39 0.17 -21.66
CA TRP A 217 2.20 -1.19 -22.16
C TRP A 217 1.12 -1.24 -23.24
N LYS A 218 -0.02 -0.56 -23.03
CA LYS A 218 -1.11 -0.50 -24.02
C LYS A 218 -0.77 0.30 -25.26
N SER A 219 0.05 1.36 -25.13
CA SER A 219 0.59 2.07 -26.30
C SER A 219 1.67 1.28 -27.04
N LYS A 220 2.12 0.13 -26.50
CA LYS A 220 3.24 -0.68 -26.99
C LYS A 220 4.59 0.05 -27.00
N THR A 221 4.69 1.19 -26.32
CA THR A 221 5.94 1.95 -26.16
C THR A 221 6.93 1.17 -25.31
N LYS A 222 6.45 0.45 -24.29
CA LYS A 222 7.24 -0.39 -23.39
C LYS A 222 6.62 -1.77 -23.31
N LYS A 223 7.32 -2.81 -23.75
CA LYS A 223 6.79 -4.18 -23.85
C LYS A 223 7.26 -5.04 -22.69
N ARG A 224 8.54 -4.94 -22.34
CA ARG A 224 9.17 -5.73 -21.27
C ARG A 224 9.44 -4.84 -20.07
N ILE A 225 8.74 -5.12 -18.98
CA ILE A 225 8.66 -4.23 -17.82
C ILE A 225 9.08 -5.00 -16.57
N LEU A 226 9.99 -4.43 -15.79
CA LEU A 226 10.42 -4.97 -14.51
C LEU A 226 9.96 -4.06 -13.36
N PHE A 227 9.15 -4.58 -12.45
CA PHE A 227 8.77 -3.93 -11.21
C PHE A 227 9.53 -4.53 -10.04
N LEU A 228 10.32 -3.72 -9.37
CA LEU A 228 11.15 -4.10 -8.22
C LEU A 228 10.57 -3.55 -6.92
N ALA A 229 10.52 -4.38 -5.89
CA ALA A 229 10.06 -4.00 -4.56
C ALA A 229 10.94 -4.59 -3.45
N ASP A 230 10.84 -4.01 -2.24
CA ASP A 230 11.66 -4.38 -1.08
C ASP A 230 11.25 -5.72 -0.44
N ARG A 231 9.96 -6.08 -0.46
CA ARG A 231 9.44 -7.22 0.31
C ARG A 231 8.51 -8.11 -0.49
N ASN A 232 8.59 -9.43 -0.26
CA ASN A 232 7.75 -10.43 -0.93
C ASN A 232 6.25 -10.11 -0.81
N ILE A 233 5.82 -9.68 0.38
CA ILE A 233 4.42 -9.35 0.63
C ILE A 233 3.93 -8.18 -0.23
N LEU A 234 4.80 -7.22 -0.55
CA LEU A 234 4.46 -6.08 -1.40
C LEU A 234 4.29 -6.53 -2.85
N VAL A 235 5.15 -7.44 -3.33
CA VAL A 235 5.01 -8.03 -4.66
C VAL A 235 3.72 -8.84 -4.78
N ASP A 236 3.48 -9.75 -3.85
CA ASP A 236 2.29 -10.63 -3.90
C ASP A 236 0.99 -9.81 -3.79
N GLN A 237 0.96 -8.82 -2.90
CA GLN A 237 -0.17 -7.91 -2.75
C GLN A 237 -0.39 -7.08 -4.03
N THR A 238 0.68 -6.61 -4.68
CA THR A 238 0.60 -5.85 -5.93
C THR A 238 -0.02 -6.70 -7.04
N MET A 239 0.45 -7.94 -7.24
CA MET A 239 -0.07 -8.85 -8.26
C MET A 239 -1.54 -9.19 -8.05
N THR A 240 -1.95 -9.46 -6.82
CA THR A 240 -3.34 -9.86 -6.52
C THR A 240 -4.34 -8.70 -6.56
N ASN A 241 -3.88 -7.45 -6.42
CA ASN A 241 -4.72 -6.27 -6.36
C ASN A 241 -4.52 -5.37 -7.59
N ASP A 242 -3.67 -4.34 -7.48
CA ASP A 242 -3.56 -3.30 -8.51
C ASP A 242 -3.11 -3.85 -9.86
N PHE A 243 -2.21 -4.85 -9.89
CA PHE A 243 -1.65 -5.41 -11.12
C PHE A 243 -2.45 -6.59 -11.67
N LYS A 244 -3.54 -6.99 -11.00
CA LYS A 244 -4.45 -8.05 -11.46
C LYS A 244 -4.87 -7.89 -12.94
N PRO A 245 -5.12 -6.67 -13.46
CA PRO A 245 -5.52 -6.48 -14.86
C PRO A 245 -4.48 -6.92 -15.91
N PHE A 246 -3.21 -7.08 -15.53
CA PHE A 246 -2.20 -7.62 -16.45
C PHE A 246 -2.38 -9.12 -16.70
N GLY A 247 -3.06 -9.84 -15.79
CA GLY A 247 -3.45 -11.24 -15.98
C GLY A 247 -2.27 -12.14 -16.37
N GLY A 248 -2.42 -12.85 -17.49
CA GLY A 248 -1.40 -13.77 -18.00
C GLY A 248 -0.13 -13.11 -18.54
N ALA A 249 -0.11 -11.79 -18.72
CA ALA A 249 1.08 -11.07 -19.18
C ALA A 249 2.13 -10.87 -18.06
N MET A 250 1.73 -11.02 -16.79
CA MET A 250 2.60 -10.82 -15.64
C MET A 250 3.13 -12.12 -15.01
N THR A 251 4.33 -12.07 -14.46
CA THR A 251 4.94 -13.14 -13.68
C THR A 251 5.75 -12.61 -12.50
N LYS A 252 5.95 -13.45 -11.48
CA LYS A 252 6.88 -13.19 -10.39
C LYS A 252 8.15 -13.99 -10.62
N ILE A 253 9.31 -13.34 -10.59
CA ILE A 253 10.59 -14.04 -10.63
C ILE A 253 10.75 -14.79 -9.31
N GLN A 254 10.78 -16.12 -9.36
CA GLN A 254 10.91 -17.01 -8.21
C GLN A 254 11.92 -18.13 -8.51
N LYS A 255 12.52 -18.70 -7.47
CA LYS A 255 13.40 -19.88 -7.56
C LYS A 255 14.56 -19.77 -8.57
N ARG A 256 15.06 -18.56 -8.82
CA ARG A 256 16.21 -18.28 -9.70
C ARG A 256 16.06 -18.74 -11.15
N GLN A 257 14.82 -18.91 -11.64
CA GLN A 257 14.53 -19.24 -13.04
C GLN A 257 13.74 -18.11 -13.71
N ALA A 258 14.25 -17.61 -14.83
CA ALA A 258 13.63 -16.56 -15.62
C ALA A 258 12.88 -17.12 -16.84
N ASN A 259 11.55 -17.19 -16.79
CA ASN A 259 10.75 -17.46 -17.98
C ASN A 259 10.58 -16.17 -18.80
N LYS A 260 11.27 -16.10 -19.95
CA LYS A 260 11.30 -14.92 -20.84
C LYS A 260 10.03 -14.71 -21.68
N ALA A 261 9.01 -15.56 -21.54
CA ALA A 261 7.76 -15.48 -22.30
C ALA A 261 6.78 -14.39 -21.81
N TYR A 262 7.01 -13.84 -20.61
CA TYR A 262 6.14 -12.82 -20.03
C TYR A 262 6.57 -11.40 -20.45
N GLU A 263 5.68 -10.45 -20.24
CA GLU A 263 5.90 -9.03 -20.56
C GLU A 263 6.14 -8.20 -19.30
N ILE A 264 5.50 -8.57 -18.18
CA ILE A 264 5.57 -7.82 -16.93
C ILE A 264 6.16 -8.73 -15.84
N TYR A 265 7.28 -8.32 -15.28
CA TYR A 265 8.04 -9.09 -14.30
C TYR A 265 7.98 -8.36 -12.97
N LEU A 266 7.68 -9.08 -11.90
CA LEU A 266 7.78 -8.56 -10.54
C LEU A 266 8.87 -9.32 -9.78
N SER A 267 9.72 -8.60 -9.07
CA SER A 267 10.82 -9.21 -8.31
C SER A 267 11.19 -8.41 -7.06
N LEU A 268 11.88 -9.09 -6.14
CA LEU A 268 12.59 -8.43 -5.05
C LEU A 268 13.99 -8.02 -5.48
N TYR A 269 14.50 -6.93 -4.91
CA TYR A 269 15.91 -6.54 -5.06
C TYR A 269 16.85 -7.70 -4.73
N GLN A 270 16.68 -8.27 -3.54
CA GLN A 270 17.52 -9.37 -3.02
C GLN A 270 17.36 -10.68 -3.78
N ALA A 271 16.24 -10.86 -4.48
CA ALA A 271 16.00 -12.10 -5.22
C ALA A 271 16.75 -12.14 -6.56
N VAL A 272 17.25 -11.00 -7.03
CA VAL A 272 18.00 -10.90 -8.29
C VAL A 272 19.46 -10.54 -8.12
N THR A 273 19.88 -10.08 -6.94
CA THR A 273 21.29 -9.74 -6.63
C THR A 273 21.88 -10.71 -5.62
N GLY A 274 23.12 -11.14 -5.83
CA GLY A 274 23.91 -11.89 -4.84
C GLY A 274 25.38 -11.44 -4.84
N SER A 275 26.13 -11.88 -3.81
CA SER A 275 27.54 -11.48 -3.63
C SER A 275 28.47 -12.09 -4.69
N GLU A 276 28.05 -13.17 -5.34
CA GLU A 276 28.77 -13.84 -6.41
C GLU A 276 28.08 -13.61 -7.76
N GLU A 277 28.86 -13.60 -8.85
CA GLU A 277 28.35 -13.30 -10.20
C GLU A 277 27.26 -14.28 -10.66
N GLU A 278 27.36 -15.56 -10.29
CA GLU A 278 26.38 -16.60 -10.58
C GLU A 278 25.04 -16.41 -9.83
N GLN A 279 25.03 -15.61 -8.76
CA GLN A 279 23.84 -15.32 -7.96
C GLN A 279 23.06 -14.10 -8.49
N ASN A 280 23.64 -13.36 -9.45
CA ASN A 280 23.01 -12.21 -10.11
C ASN A 280 22.06 -12.64 -11.23
N ILE A 281 20.90 -13.16 -10.86
CA ILE A 281 19.89 -13.73 -11.78
C ILE A 281 19.43 -12.72 -12.85
N TYR A 282 19.50 -11.41 -12.57
CA TYR A 282 19.20 -10.41 -13.59
C TYR A 282 20.09 -10.54 -14.85
N LYS A 283 21.33 -11.05 -14.71
CA LYS A 283 22.25 -11.33 -15.84
C LYS A 283 21.78 -12.48 -16.75
N GLN A 284 20.76 -13.26 -16.36
CA GLN A 284 20.13 -14.22 -17.26
C GLN A 284 19.30 -13.52 -18.36
N PHE A 285 18.92 -12.27 -18.14
CA PHE A 285 18.34 -11.38 -19.15
C PHE A 285 19.46 -10.57 -19.80
N SER A 286 19.34 -10.28 -21.09
CA SER A 286 20.31 -9.40 -21.76
C SER A 286 20.16 -7.95 -21.24
N PRO A 287 21.21 -7.11 -21.30
CA PRO A 287 21.18 -5.71 -20.84
C PRO A 287 20.08 -4.85 -21.48
N ASP A 288 19.62 -5.23 -22.67
CA ASP A 288 18.57 -4.57 -23.46
C ASP A 288 17.21 -5.28 -23.37
N PHE A 289 17.07 -6.26 -22.48
CA PHE A 289 15.85 -7.06 -22.38
C PHE A 289 14.65 -6.24 -21.91
N PHE A 290 14.82 -5.37 -20.90
CA PHE A 290 13.72 -4.56 -20.35
C PHE A 290 13.66 -3.19 -21.02
N ASP A 291 12.46 -2.76 -21.40
CA ASP A 291 12.22 -1.41 -21.92
C ASP A 291 11.96 -0.40 -20.79
N LEU A 292 11.46 -0.89 -19.65
CA LEU A 292 11.05 -0.11 -18.48
C LEU A 292 11.38 -0.86 -17.19
N ILE A 293 11.98 -0.14 -16.23
CA ILE A 293 12.18 -0.61 -14.85
C ILE A 293 11.55 0.38 -13.87
N ILE A 294 10.75 -0.13 -12.95
CA ILE A 294 10.17 0.64 -11.85
C ILE A 294 10.71 0.11 -10.52
N VAL A 295 11.15 1.02 -9.66
CA VAL A 295 11.74 0.72 -8.34
C VAL A 295 10.85 1.34 -7.26
N ASP A 296 10.14 0.53 -6.48
CA ASP A 296 9.31 1.01 -5.37
C ASP A 296 10.09 1.08 -4.05
N GLU A 297 10.00 2.23 -3.37
CA GLU A 297 10.79 2.57 -2.18
C GLU A 297 12.30 2.62 -2.47
N CYS A 298 12.70 3.34 -3.54
CA CYS A 298 14.10 3.44 -3.99
C CYS A 298 15.09 4.07 -2.98
N HIS A 299 14.70 4.38 -1.75
CA HIS A 299 15.46 5.08 -0.69
C HIS A 299 15.75 4.25 0.56
N ARG A 300 15.17 3.05 0.68
CA ARG A 300 15.16 2.29 1.95
C ARG A 300 16.35 1.35 2.15
N GLY A 301 17.36 1.38 1.28
CA GLY A 301 18.53 0.53 1.45
C GLY A 301 19.43 0.94 2.62
N SER A 302 20.09 -0.05 3.22
CA SER A 302 21.48 0.13 3.69
C SER A 302 22.36 0.44 2.48
N ALA A 303 23.59 0.92 2.67
CA ALA A 303 24.52 1.13 1.55
C ALA A 303 24.65 -0.10 0.61
N ALA A 304 24.51 -1.30 1.15
CA ALA A 304 24.49 -2.56 0.39
C ALA A 304 23.21 -2.76 -0.44
N ALA A 305 22.04 -2.43 0.08
CA ALA A 305 20.78 -2.52 -0.67
C ALA A 305 20.63 -1.38 -1.68
N ASP A 306 21.20 -0.19 -1.40
CA ASP A 306 21.31 0.89 -2.37
C ASP A 306 22.25 0.51 -3.53
N SER A 307 23.33 -0.20 -3.23
CA SER A 307 24.20 -0.82 -4.25
C SER A 307 23.46 -1.88 -5.08
N ALA A 308 22.60 -2.70 -4.47
CA ALA A 308 21.91 -3.79 -5.15
C ALA A 308 20.96 -3.31 -6.26
N TRP A 309 20.04 -2.37 -5.99
CA TRP A 309 19.15 -1.89 -7.06
C TRP A 309 19.91 -1.05 -8.08
N ARG A 310 20.91 -0.27 -7.66
CA ARG A 310 21.72 0.54 -8.58
C ARG A 310 22.48 -0.31 -9.59
N GLN A 311 23.05 -1.44 -9.18
CA GLN A 311 23.68 -2.40 -10.09
C GLN A 311 22.71 -2.94 -11.14
N ILE A 312 21.47 -3.26 -10.75
CA ILE A 312 20.43 -3.71 -11.68
C ILE A 312 20.13 -2.60 -12.71
N LEU A 313 19.95 -1.36 -12.25
CA LEU A 313 19.63 -0.25 -13.14
C LEU A 313 20.81 0.14 -14.05
N GLU A 314 22.05 0.06 -13.57
CA GLU A 314 23.25 0.26 -14.38
C GLU A 314 23.42 -0.85 -15.42
N TYR A 315 23.07 -2.10 -15.09
CA TYR A 315 23.07 -3.21 -16.05
C TYR A 315 22.03 -3.00 -17.17
N PHE A 316 20.80 -2.60 -16.81
CA PHE A 316 19.74 -2.30 -17.77
C PHE A 316 19.68 -0.80 -18.12
N ALA A 317 20.82 -0.21 -18.45
CA ALA A 317 20.95 1.23 -18.68
C ALA A 317 20.13 1.77 -19.88
N SER A 318 19.79 0.92 -20.85
CA SER A 318 18.97 1.27 -22.01
C SER A 318 17.47 1.37 -21.68
N ALA A 319 17.03 0.76 -20.58
CA ALA A 319 15.66 0.84 -20.12
C ALA A 319 15.34 2.26 -19.63
N THR A 320 14.08 2.68 -19.77
CA THR A 320 13.58 3.82 -19.00
C THR A 320 13.43 3.38 -17.53
N GLN A 321 13.80 4.23 -16.58
CA GLN A 321 13.90 3.88 -15.17
C GLN A 321 13.13 4.88 -14.32
N ILE A 322 12.19 4.37 -13.52
CA ILE A 322 11.32 5.17 -12.66
C ILE A 322 11.55 4.78 -11.20
N GLY A 323 12.04 5.72 -10.40
CA GLY A 323 12.14 5.60 -8.95
C GLY A 323 10.89 6.15 -8.26
N LEU A 324 10.29 5.36 -7.36
CA LEU A 324 9.19 5.78 -6.49
C LEU A 324 9.69 5.79 -5.04
N THR A 325 9.54 6.91 -4.34
CA THR A 325 10.00 7.03 -2.94
C THR A 325 9.04 7.87 -2.10
N ALA A 326 8.95 7.58 -0.80
CA ALA A 326 8.28 8.46 0.15
C ALA A 326 9.21 9.48 0.82
N THR A 327 10.52 9.22 0.81
CA THR A 327 11.51 10.06 1.47
C THR A 327 12.77 10.09 0.60
N PRO A 328 12.95 11.13 -0.23
CA PRO A 328 14.20 11.29 -0.96
C PRO A 328 15.32 11.47 0.08
N LYS A 329 16.46 10.81 -0.15
CA LYS A 329 17.65 10.97 0.67
C LYS A 329 18.71 11.71 -0.16
N GLU A 330 19.24 12.78 0.41
CA GLU A 330 20.50 13.40 -0.02
C GLU A 330 21.53 13.13 1.07
N THR A 331 22.47 12.24 0.80
CA THR A 331 23.67 12.09 1.65
C THR A 331 24.91 12.13 0.76
N LYS A 332 26.05 12.54 1.31
CA LYS A 332 27.34 12.66 0.59
C LYS A 332 27.83 11.36 -0.09
N ALA A 333 27.24 10.19 0.22
CA ALA A 333 27.66 8.89 -0.31
C ALA A 333 26.58 8.17 -1.14
N VAL A 334 25.30 8.52 -0.96
CA VAL A 334 24.17 7.91 -1.68
C VAL A 334 23.07 8.94 -1.81
N SER A 335 22.67 9.23 -3.05
CA SER A 335 21.57 10.11 -3.37
C SER A 335 20.81 9.52 -4.55
N ASN A 336 19.53 9.24 -4.33
CA ASN A 336 18.64 8.83 -5.41
C ASN A 336 18.45 9.96 -6.41
N ILE A 337 18.57 11.20 -5.95
CA ILE A 337 18.52 12.40 -6.77
C ILE A 337 19.74 12.44 -7.69
N ASP A 338 20.92 12.03 -7.22
CA ASP A 338 22.12 11.96 -8.09
C ASP A 338 21.94 10.96 -9.23
N TYR A 339 21.22 9.86 -8.97
CA TYR A 339 20.98 8.83 -9.98
C TYR A 339 19.84 9.20 -10.95
N PHE A 340 18.67 9.54 -10.40
CA PHE A 340 17.43 9.78 -11.16
C PHE A 340 17.23 11.23 -11.60
N GLY A 341 17.97 12.18 -11.01
CA GLY A 341 17.71 13.61 -11.13
C GLY A 341 16.64 14.12 -10.16
N GLU A 342 16.31 15.40 -10.30
CA GLU A 342 15.24 16.05 -9.55
C GLU A 342 13.89 15.35 -9.77
N PRO A 343 13.03 15.27 -8.73
CA PRO A 343 11.72 14.66 -8.87
C PRO A 343 10.81 15.48 -9.77
N ILE A 344 10.25 14.84 -10.79
CA ILE A 344 9.30 15.50 -11.71
C ILE A 344 7.97 15.85 -11.02
N TYR A 345 7.69 15.19 -9.90
CA TYR A 345 6.55 15.46 -9.04
C TYR A 345 6.79 15.03 -7.59
N THR A 346 6.34 15.87 -6.66
CA THR A 346 6.40 15.61 -5.22
C THR A 346 5.04 15.81 -4.57
N TYR A 347 4.55 14.77 -3.90
CA TYR A 347 3.36 14.82 -3.04
C TYR A 347 3.73 14.43 -1.61
N SER A 348 3.93 15.46 -0.78
CA SER A 348 4.52 15.34 0.56
C SER A 348 3.52 14.86 1.62
N LEU A 349 4.05 14.40 2.76
CA LEU A 349 3.23 14.07 3.94
C LEU A 349 2.44 15.30 4.42
N LYS A 350 3.08 16.49 4.41
CA LYS A 350 2.44 17.76 4.76
C LYS A 350 1.23 18.02 3.87
N GLN A 351 1.42 17.95 2.55
CA GLN A 351 0.34 18.16 1.59
C GLN A 351 -0.78 17.13 1.78
N GLY A 352 -0.45 15.86 1.94
CA GLY A 352 -1.44 14.81 2.19
C GLY A 352 -2.27 15.03 3.45
N ILE A 353 -1.70 15.60 4.51
CA ILE A 353 -2.42 15.97 5.72
C ILE A 353 -3.30 17.21 5.47
N GLU A 354 -2.78 18.23 4.80
CA GLU A 354 -3.50 19.48 4.47
C GLU A 354 -4.70 19.22 3.56
N ASP A 355 -4.57 18.28 2.61
CA ASP A 355 -5.66 17.88 1.73
C ASP A 355 -6.66 16.94 2.41
N GLY A 356 -6.35 16.41 3.60
CA GLY A 356 -7.20 15.46 4.32
C GLY A 356 -7.15 14.02 3.81
N PHE A 357 -6.16 13.68 2.98
CA PHE A 357 -5.95 12.31 2.50
C PHE A 357 -5.09 11.46 3.44
N LEU A 358 -4.26 12.09 4.27
CA LEU A 358 -3.42 11.46 5.28
C LEU A 358 -3.81 11.93 6.69
N ALA A 359 -3.67 11.04 7.66
CA ALA A 359 -3.96 11.36 9.05
C ALA A 359 -2.87 12.27 9.63
N PRO A 360 -3.24 13.32 10.39
CA PRO A 360 -2.28 14.05 11.20
C PRO A 360 -1.72 13.13 12.30
N TYR A 361 -0.52 13.43 12.77
CA TYR A 361 0.12 12.70 13.86
C TYR A 361 0.52 13.64 14.99
N LYS A 362 0.52 13.10 16.22
CA LYS A 362 1.05 13.78 17.40
C LYS A 362 2.35 13.10 17.79
N VAL A 363 3.42 13.88 17.91
CA VAL A 363 4.71 13.39 18.42
C VAL A 363 4.68 13.51 19.93
N VAL A 364 4.87 12.38 20.62
CA VAL A 364 5.08 12.32 22.06
C VAL A 364 6.54 11.95 22.28
N ARG A 365 7.32 12.87 22.83
CA ARG A 365 8.75 12.65 23.12
C ARG A 365 8.92 12.23 24.59
N PHE A 366 9.78 11.26 24.81
CA PHE A 366 10.22 10.83 26.14
C PHE A 366 11.74 10.94 26.17
N ASP A 367 12.25 11.85 26.98
CA ASP A 367 13.68 12.04 27.13
C ASP A 367 14.19 11.12 28.24
N LEU A 368 15.11 10.21 27.89
CA LEU A 368 15.77 9.32 28.84
C LEU A 368 17.16 9.86 29.13
N ASP A 369 17.62 9.72 30.38
CA ASP A 369 18.91 10.25 30.81
C ASP A 369 20.06 9.79 29.89
N LYS A 370 20.16 8.48 29.62
CA LYS A 370 21.20 7.91 28.75
C LYS A 370 21.02 8.27 27.28
N ASP A 371 19.80 8.59 26.85
CA ASP A 371 19.54 9.05 25.48
C ASP A 371 20.00 10.49 25.25
N LEU A 372 20.04 11.30 26.32
CA LEU A 372 20.51 12.69 26.28
C LEU A 372 22.02 12.79 26.54
N SER A 373 22.54 12.09 27.56
CA SER A 373 23.93 12.23 28.00
C SER A 373 24.89 11.18 27.41
N GLY A 374 24.34 10.14 26.78
CA GLY A 374 25.09 8.92 26.49
C GLY A 374 25.37 8.09 27.75
N TRP A 375 26.02 6.94 27.54
CA TRP A 375 26.46 6.03 28.60
C TRP A 375 27.90 5.60 28.35
N ARG A 376 28.74 5.63 29.38
CA ARG A 376 30.12 5.13 29.33
C ARG A 376 30.27 4.02 30.38
N PRO A 377 30.79 2.83 30.03
CA PRO A 377 31.03 1.77 31.00
C PRO A 377 32.14 2.16 31.98
N SER A 378 32.14 1.56 33.17
CA SER A 378 33.31 1.61 34.05
C SER A 378 34.43 0.74 33.47
N LYS A 379 35.69 1.03 33.79
CA LYS A 379 36.82 0.23 33.33
C LYS A 379 36.65 -1.25 33.73
N GLY A 380 36.82 -2.17 32.77
CA GLY A 380 36.65 -3.62 32.98
C GLY A 380 35.19 -4.09 33.06
N THR A 381 34.21 -3.28 32.65
CA THR A 381 32.81 -3.72 32.58
C THR A 381 32.67 -4.81 31.52
N ILE A 382 32.08 -5.93 31.89
CA ILE A 382 31.75 -7.03 30.97
C ILE A 382 30.25 -7.05 30.65
N ASP A 383 29.90 -7.55 29.46
CA ASP A 383 28.53 -7.85 29.08
C ASP A 383 28.02 -9.14 29.75
N LYS A 384 26.75 -9.49 29.50
CA LYS A 384 26.12 -10.70 30.06
C LYS A 384 26.69 -12.03 29.52
N HIS A 385 27.52 -11.95 28.49
CA HIS A 385 28.20 -13.09 27.86
C HIS A 385 29.68 -13.17 28.28
N GLY A 386 30.15 -12.25 29.12
CA GLY A 386 31.52 -12.19 29.62
C GLY A 386 32.49 -11.43 28.73
N ASN A 387 32.03 -10.74 27.69
CA ASN A 387 32.88 -9.93 26.82
C ASN A 387 33.11 -8.55 27.42
N GLU A 388 34.33 -8.03 27.37
CA GLU A 388 34.64 -6.67 27.83
C GLU A 388 33.97 -5.63 26.90
N ILE A 389 33.31 -4.64 27.52
CA ILE A 389 32.69 -3.52 26.81
C ILE A 389 33.73 -2.43 26.67
N GLU A 390 34.02 -2.04 25.42
CA GLU A 390 34.98 -0.97 25.10
C GLU A 390 34.65 0.32 25.88
N ASP A 391 35.66 0.89 26.52
CA ASP A 391 35.55 2.13 27.30
C ASP A 391 35.43 3.37 26.40
N ARG A 392 34.22 3.58 25.89
CA ARG A 392 33.84 4.78 25.15
C ARG A 392 32.43 5.24 25.50
N ILE A 393 32.07 6.44 25.05
CA ILE A 393 30.70 6.95 25.18
C ILE A 393 29.84 6.31 24.09
N TYR A 394 28.82 5.57 24.53
CA TYR A 394 27.74 5.03 23.70
C TYR A 394 26.56 6.00 23.71
N ASN A 395 25.90 6.14 22.57
CA ASN A 395 24.75 7.03 22.38
C ASN A 395 23.61 6.33 21.63
N GLN A 396 22.58 7.09 21.23
CA GLN A 396 21.41 6.55 20.51
C GLN A 396 21.76 5.81 19.20
N ARG A 397 22.93 6.06 18.58
CA ARG A 397 23.38 5.33 17.39
C ARG A 397 23.92 3.94 17.72
N ASP A 398 24.37 3.73 18.95
CA ASP A 398 24.90 2.45 19.44
C ASP A 398 23.81 1.59 20.09
N PHE A 399 22.89 2.25 20.81
CA PHE A 399 21.81 1.56 21.52
C PHE A 399 20.93 0.74 20.57
N ASP A 400 20.57 -0.47 20.99
CA ASP A 400 19.76 -1.45 20.26
C ASP A 400 20.40 -1.95 18.93
N ARG A 401 21.67 -1.58 18.67
CA ARG A 401 22.47 -2.09 17.53
C ARG A 401 23.69 -2.86 17.99
N THR A 402 24.58 -2.20 18.70
CA THR A 402 25.83 -2.78 19.22
C THR A 402 25.80 -2.92 20.73
N LEU A 403 24.94 -2.17 21.42
CA LEU A 403 24.79 -2.20 22.86
C LEU A 403 23.31 -2.21 23.26
N VAL A 404 22.91 -3.12 24.15
CA VAL A 404 21.54 -3.15 24.69
C VAL A 404 21.58 -2.80 26.17
N LEU A 405 20.96 -1.67 26.52
CA LEU A 405 20.75 -1.28 27.91
C LEU A 405 19.39 -1.84 28.39
N GLU A 406 19.42 -2.96 29.11
CA GLU A 406 18.18 -3.66 29.52
C GLU A 406 17.27 -2.78 30.40
N LYS A 407 17.85 -1.99 31.33
CA LYS A 407 17.08 -1.04 32.16
C LYS A 407 16.42 0.06 31.32
N ARG A 408 17.07 0.52 30.25
CA ARG A 408 16.50 1.47 29.29
C ARG A 408 15.32 0.81 28.56
N THR A 409 15.49 -0.42 28.08
CA THR A 409 14.44 -1.18 27.40
C THR A 409 13.21 -1.36 28.29
N GLN A 410 13.41 -1.73 29.56
CA GLN A 410 12.33 -1.84 30.54
C GLN A 410 11.65 -0.50 30.80
N LEU A 411 12.40 0.60 30.89
CA LEU A 411 11.87 1.95 31.08
C LEU A 411 11.04 2.41 29.86
N VAL A 412 11.54 2.18 28.65
CA VAL A 412 10.81 2.43 27.39
C VAL A 412 9.50 1.64 27.36
N ALA A 413 9.56 0.34 27.64
CA ALA A 413 8.36 -0.52 27.68
C ALA A 413 7.35 -0.04 28.74
N ARG A 414 7.83 0.38 29.92
CA ARG A 414 7.00 0.95 30.97
C ARG A 414 6.31 2.25 30.51
N LYS A 415 7.06 3.16 29.87
CA LYS A 415 6.53 4.45 29.37
C LYS A 415 5.50 4.26 28.26
N ILE A 416 5.75 3.35 27.31
CA ILE A 416 4.78 2.97 26.29
C ILE A 416 3.51 2.39 26.94
N THR A 417 3.68 1.52 27.95
CA THR A 417 2.54 0.91 28.66
C THR A 417 1.73 1.94 29.44
N GLU A 418 2.38 2.87 30.15
CA GLU A 418 1.74 4.00 30.84
C GLU A 418 0.89 4.82 29.85
N PHE A 419 1.46 5.17 28.69
CA PHE A 419 0.77 5.92 27.65
C PHE A 419 -0.45 5.15 27.08
N LEU A 420 -0.28 3.86 26.78
CA LEU A 420 -1.35 3.01 26.27
C LEU A 420 -2.48 2.82 27.30
N LYS A 421 -2.17 2.73 28.60
CA LYS A 421 -3.19 2.65 29.66
C LYS A 421 -4.03 3.91 29.78
N GLN A 422 -3.46 5.09 29.52
CA GLN A 422 -4.16 6.37 29.62
C GLN A 422 -5.08 6.67 28.43
N THR A 423 -4.81 6.04 27.28
CA THR A 423 -5.55 6.28 26.04
C THR A 423 -6.57 5.17 25.78
N ASN A 424 -6.09 3.93 25.78
CA ASN A 424 -6.78 2.63 25.91
C ASN A 424 -5.85 1.60 25.23
N ARG A 425 -5.46 0.55 25.95
CA ARG A 425 -4.43 -0.40 25.50
C ARG A 425 -4.80 -1.14 24.21
N PHE A 426 -6.09 -1.19 23.87
CA PHE A 426 -6.64 -1.93 22.73
C PHE A 426 -7.25 -1.02 21.64
N ASP A 427 -7.21 0.31 21.77
CA ASP A 427 -7.87 1.23 20.83
C ASP A 427 -7.44 1.08 19.36
N LYS A 428 -6.26 0.51 19.08
CA LYS A 428 -5.79 0.29 17.69
C LYS A 428 -6.32 -0.98 17.05
N LYS A 429 -6.88 -1.92 17.81
CA LYS A 429 -7.23 -3.26 17.35
C LYS A 429 -8.39 -3.70 18.23
N GLY A 430 -9.62 -3.61 17.71
CA GLY A 430 -10.85 -4.03 18.41
C GLY A 430 -10.79 -5.48 18.91
N ILE A 431 -11.92 -6.10 19.20
CA ILE A 431 -11.92 -7.44 19.77
C ILE A 431 -11.59 -8.46 18.66
N PRO A 432 -10.58 -9.33 18.83
CA PRO A 432 -10.18 -10.30 17.80
C PRO A 432 -11.35 -11.14 17.28
N PHE A 433 -11.45 -11.30 15.97
CA PHE A 433 -12.50 -12.07 15.31
C PHE A 433 -11.90 -13.24 14.52
N LEU A 434 -12.27 -14.47 14.88
CA LEU A 434 -11.82 -15.70 14.25
C LEU A 434 -12.82 -16.19 13.19
N LYS A 435 -12.33 -16.54 11.99
CA LYS A 435 -13.09 -17.26 10.96
C LYS A 435 -12.42 -18.58 10.61
N VAL A 436 -13.14 -19.48 9.94
CA VAL A 436 -12.57 -20.76 9.46
C VAL A 436 -11.31 -20.61 8.61
N TYR A 437 -11.09 -19.47 7.93
CA TYR A 437 -9.80 -19.26 7.25
C TYR A 437 -8.61 -19.19 8.23
N ASN A 438 -8.81 -18.74 9.48
CA ASN A 438 -7.82 -18.84 10.56
C ASN A 438 -7.55 -20.30 10.99
N LEU A 439 -8.40 -21.22 10.55
CA LEU A 439 -8.25 -22.67 10.71
C LEU A 439 -7.96 -23.37 9.37
N LYS A 440 -7.75 -22.70 8.23
CA LYS A 440 -7.40 -23.38 6.97
C LYS A 440 -5.97 -23.96 7.01
N VAL A 441 -5.63 -24.89 6.10
CA VAL A 441 -4.28 -25.52 5.98
C VAL A 441 -3.14 -24.50 5.95
N TYR A 442 -3.38 -23.30 5.43
CA TYR A 442 -2.38 -22.25 5.36
C TYR A 442 -2.17 -21.44 6.66
N ASN A 443 -3.05 -21.57 7.66
CA ASN A 443 -3.06 -20.75 8.88
C ASN A 443 -2.89 -21.55 10.18
N ILE A 444 -2.77 -22.86 10.06
CA ILE A 444 -2.28 -23.72 11.11
C ILE A 444 -0.88 -24.15 10.66
N ARG A 445 0.15 -23.45 11.14
CA ARG A 445 1.50 -24.02 11.22
C ARG A 445 1.55 -24.76 12.55
N ASP A 446 1.82 -26.07 12.50
CA ASP A 446 2.05 -26.91 13.69
C ASP A 446 0.89 -26.97 14.70
N GLN A 447 -0.36 -26.89 14.22
CA GLN A 447 -1.56 -26.99 15.08
C GLN A 447 -1.72 -25.89 16.14
N LYS A 448 -1.11 -24.73 15.89
CA LYS A 448 -1.26 -23.53 16.70
C LYS A 448 -2.09 -22.49 15.96
N LEU A 449 -2.89 -21.73 16.71
CA LEU A 449 -3.65 -20.60 16.18
C LEU A 449 -2.68 -19.47 15.77
N ASP A 450 -2.52 -19.24 14.48
CA ASP A 450 -1.83 -18.05 13.97
C ASP A 450 -2.83 -16.92 13.67
N PHE A 451 -3.03 -16.05 14.66
CA PHE A 451 -3.84 -14.84 14.49
C PHE A 451 -3.09 -13.70 13.78
N GLN A 452 -1.77 -13.81 13.58
CA GLN A 452 -0.99 -12.77 12.92
C GLN A 452 -1.20 -12.77 11.40
N TYR A 453 -1.59 -13.90 10.82
CA TYR A 453 -2.00 -13.98 9.43
C TYR A 453 -3.42 -13.44 9.22
N LYS A 454 -3.54 -12.29 8.54
CA LYS A 454 -4.80 -11.56 8.23
C LYS A 454 -5.70 -11.37 9.47
N PRO A 455 -5.23 -10.60 10.47
CA PRO A 455 -5.98 -10.38 11.69
C PRO A 455 -7.28 -9.61 11.39
N GLN A 456 -8.38 -10.06 11.98
CA GLN A 456 -9.69 -9.39 11.92
C GLN A 456 -10.12 -8.98 13.32
N PHE A 457 -10.80 -7.85 13.41
CA PHE A 457 -11.29 -7.29 14.66
C PHE A 457 -12.74 -6.85 14.47
N VAL A 458 -13.53 -6.96 15.53
CA VAL A 458 -14.86 -6.37 15.66
C VAL A 458 -14.82 -5.22 16.65
N ASP A 459 -15.68 -4.24 16.50
CA ASP A 459 -15.83 -3.19 17.50
C ASP A 459 -16.52 -3.70 18.78
N GLU A 460 -16.45 -2.89 19.83
CA GLU A 460 -17.00 -3.23 21.14
C GLU A 460 -18.53 -3.34 21.12
N GLU A 461 -19.22 -2.50 20.32
CA GLU A 461 -20.68 -2.53 20.22
C GLU A 461 -21.18 -3.85 19.61
N TRP A 462 -20.53 -4.32 18.55
CA TRP A 462 -20.82 -5.59 17.92
C TRP A 462 -20.52 -6.76 18.89
N HIS A 463 -19.37 -6.71 19.56
CA HIS A 463 -18.99 -7.74 20.54
C HIS A 463 -20.01 -7.89 21.67
N LEU A 464 -20.50 -6.78 22.23
CA LEU A 464 -21.50 -6.78 23.30
C LEU A 464 -22.83 -7.40 22.85
N LYS A 465 -23.20 -7.27 21.56
CA LYS A 465 -24.38 -7.91 20.96
C LYS A 465 -24.14 -9.40 20.66
N ALA A 466 -22.90 -9.80 20.36
CA ALA A 466 -22.55 -11.13 19.89
C ALA A 466 -22.03 -12.10 20.97
N LYS A 467 -22.55 -12.03 22.20
CA LYS A 467 -22.08 -12.81 23.38
C LYS A 467 -21.97 -14.32 23.15
N ARG A 468 -22.81 -14.91 22.29
CA ARG A 468 -22.80 -16.35 21.96
C ARG A 468 -21.55 -16.80 21.22
N SER A 469 -20.81 -15.87 20.63
CA SER A 469 -19.56 -16.14 19.90
C SER A 469 -18.31 -15.84 20.72
N CYS A 470 -18.45 -15.41 21.99
CA CYS A 470 -17.34 -14.96 22.82
C CYS A 470 -16.48 -16.13 23.34
N LEU A 471 -15.20 -16.08 23.01
CA LEU A 471 -14.18 -17.04 23.42
C LEU A 471 -13.25 -16.41 24.47
N LYS A 472 -12.64 -17.27 25.29
CA LYS A 472 -11.69 -16.90 26.33
C LYS A 472 -10.40 -17.70 26.18
N PRO A 473 -9.26 -17.16 26.67
CA PRO A 473 -8.03 -17.94 26.78
C PRO A 473 -8.26 -19.32 27.41
N GLY A 474 -7.68 -20.35 26.79
CA GLY A 474 -7.83 -21.74 27.20
C GLY A 474 -9.03 -22.48 26.60
N ASP A 475 -9.95 -21.81 25.90
CA ASP A 475 -10.99 -22.49 25.11
C ASP A 475 -10.35 -23.32 23.99
N VAL A 476 -10.90 -24.50 23.73
CA VAL A 476 -10.48 -25.37 22.61
C VAL A 476 -11.46 -25.18 21.46
N ILE A 477 -10.99 -24.72 20.30
CA ILE A 477 -11.82 -24.44 19.13
C ILE A 477 -11.65 -25.51 18.05
N MET A 478 -12.69 -25.71 17.24
CA MET A 478 -12.69 -26.64 16.12
C MET A 478 -13.49 -26.12 14.92
N ASN A 479 -13.01 -26.35 13.69
CA ASN A 479 -13.80 -26.05 12.49
C ASN A 479 -14.90 -27.10 12.28
N ILE A 480 -16.10 -26.64 11.92
CA ILE A 480 -17.25 -27.49 11.63
C ILE A 480 -17.76 -27.37 10.19
N VAL A 481 -17.11 -26.55 9.37
CA VAL A 481 -17.47 -26.35 7.96
C VAL A 481 -16.21 -26.44 7.08
N GLY A 482 -16.31 -27.21 6.00
CA GLY A 482 -15.34 -27.28 4.90
C GLY A 482 -14.19 -28.30 5.08
N PRO A 483 -13.59 -28.80 3.98
CA PRO A 483 -12.51 -29.79 4.04
C PRO A 483 -11.12 -29.16 4.31
N PRO A 484 -10.25 -29.79 5.13
CA PRO A 484 -10.56 -30.91 6.03
C PRO A 484 -11.29 -30.42 7.29
N LEU A 485 -12.27 -31.21 7.75
CA LEU A 485 -12.87 -31.07 9.08
C LEU A 485 -11.91 -31.53 10.18
N GLY A 486 -12.16 -31.11 11.42
CA GLY A 486 -11.43 -31.64 12.58
C GLY A 486 -10.11 -30.93 12.90
N LYS A 487 -9.93 -29.70 12.45
CA LYS A 487 -8.81 -28.86 12.86
C LYS A 487 -9.10 -28.20 14.18
N VAL A 488 -8.14 -28.29 15.10
CA VAL A 488 -8.30 -27.91 16.50
C VAL A 488 -7.21 -26.92 16.90
N ALA A 489 -7.53 -25.98 17.79
CA ALA A 489 -6.56 -25.09 18.41
C ALA A 489 -6.99 -24.69 19.83
N ILE A 490 -6.05 -24.23 20.65
CA ILE A 490 -6.33 -23.61 21.96
C ILE A 490 -6.21 -22.09 21.82
N ILE A 491 -7.16 -21.34 22.38
CA ILE A 491 -7.11 -19.88 22.40
C ILE A 491 -5.97 -19.40 23.33
N PRO A 492 -5.04 -18.56 22.83
CA PRO A 492 -3.91 -18.07 23.63
C PRO A 492 -4.32 -16.94 24.58
N GLU A 493 -3.46 -16.63 25.55
CA GLU A 493 -3.66 -15.56 26.55
C GLU A 493 -3.39 -14.14 26.01
N GLY A 494 -3.23 -13.97 24.70
CA GLY A 494 -2.84 -12.69 24.10
C GLY A 494 -3.91 -11.59 24.20
N PHE A 495 -5.18 -11.97 24.27
CA PHE A 495 -6.32 -11.07 24.46
C PHE A 495 -7.25 -11.62 25.54
N PRO A 496 -7.95 -10.74 26.29
CA PRO A 496 -8.88 -11.18 27.33
C PRO A 496 -10.08 -11.95 26.76
N GLU A 497 -10.58 -11.51 25.59
CA GLU A 497 -11.72 -12.11 24.89
C GLU A 497 -11.51 -12.05 23.38
N TYR A 498 -12.18 -12.98 22.68
CA TYR A 498 -12.23 -13.07 21.23
C TYR A 498 -13.68 -13.32 20.80
N ASN A 499 -13.99 -13.17 19.53
CA ASN A 499 -15.21 -13.69 18.90
C ASN A 499 -14.87 -14.67 17.78
N CYS A 500 -15.81 -15.53 17.40
CA CYS A 500 -15.68 -16.35 16.20
C CYS A 500 -16.94 -16.31 15.31
N ASN A 501 -16.77 -16.69 14.05
CA ASN A 501 -17.90 -16.91 13.15
C ASN A 501 -18.60 -18.25 13.39
N GLN A 502 -19.75 -18.44 12.75
CA GLN A 502 -20.64 -19.61 12.93
C GLN A 502 -20.05 -20.94 12.45
N ALA A 503 -18.90 -20.91 11.78
CA ALA A 503 -18.25 -22.09 11.22
C ALA A 503 -17.18 -22.67 12.15
N ILE A 504 -17.06 -22.11 13.36
CA ILE A 504 -16.21 -22.56 14.46
C ILE A 504 -17.11 -22.91 15.65
N VAL A 505 -16.82 -24.04 16.29
CA VAL A 505 -17.34 -24.37 17.62
C VAL A 505 -16.21 -24.32 18.64
N PHE A 506 -16.56 -24.11 19.91
CA PHE A 506 -15.60 -24.07 20.99
C PHE A 506 -16.08 -24.87 22.19
N PHE A 507 -15.11 -25.48 22.87
CA PHE A 507 -15.29 -26.28 24.06
C PHE A 507 -14.54 -25.60 25.21
N ARG A 508 -15.29 -25.15 26.21
CA ARG A 508 -14.74 -24.50 27.41
C ARG A 508 -14.70 -25.52 28.55
N PRO A 509 -13.51 -26.03 28.93
CA PRO A 509 -13.44 -26.96 30.05
C PRO A 509 -13.74 -26.23 31.36
N VAL A 510 -14.54 -26.86 32.23
CA VAL A 510 -14.84 -26.32 33.57
C VAL A 510 -13.56 -26.19 34.41
N ILE A 511 -12.64 -27.14 34.24
CA ILE A 511 -11.31 -27.13 34.83
C ILE A 511 -10.32 -26.78 33.72
N GLN A 512 -9.74 -25.58 33.76
CA GLN A 512 -8.88 -25.06 32.68
C GLN A 512 -7.72 -25.97 32.31
N SER A 513 -7.12 -26.68 33.28
CA SER A 513 -5.99 -27.59 33.03
C SER A 513 -6.32 -28.80 32.16
N LEU A 514 -7.59 -29.05 31.86
CA LEU A 514 -8.04 -30.12 30.96
C LEU A 514 -8.02 -29.73 29.47
N ASN A 515 -7.78 -28.46 29.15
CA ASN A 515 -7.78 -27.96 27.77
C ASN A 515 -6.81 -28.73 26.85
N LYS A 516 -5.63 -29.11 27.35
CA LYS A 516 -4.63 -29.88 26.59
C LYS A 516 -5.10 -31.29 26.27
N TYR A 517 -5.71 -31.99 27.23
CA TYR A 517 -6.25 -33.33 26.99
C TYR A 517 -7.41 -33.27 25.98
N LEU A 518 -8.31 -32.30 26.15
CA LEU A 518 -9.43 -32.08 25.24
C LEU A 518 -8.95 -31.75 23.81
N TYR A 519 -7.94 -30.89 23.69
CA TYR A 519 -7.28 -30.59 22.43
C TYR A 519 -6.73 -31.85 21.76
N LEU A 520 -6.00 -32.70 22.49
CA LEU A 520 -5.44 -33.95 21.96
C LEU A 520 -6.52 -34.94 21.53
N TYR A 521 -7.61 -35.05 22.29
CA TYR A 521 -8.73 -35.94 21.95
C TYR A 521 -9.44 -35.50 20.67
N LEU A 522 -9.78 -34.22 20.57
CA LEU A 522 -10.41 -33.66 19.37
C LEU A 522 -9.46 -33.75 18.17
N LEU A 523 -8.16 -33.53 18.39
CA LEU A 523 -7.18 -33.64 17.34
C LEU A 523 -7.05 -35.06 16.77
N ALA A 524 -7.12 -36.07 17.64
CA ALA A 524 -7.06 -37.46 17.21
C ALA A 524 -8.21 -37.84 16.26
N GLY A 525 -9.30 -37.05 16.21
CA GLY A 525 -10.33 -37.16 15.19
C GLY A 525 -11.22 -38.40 15.27
N LYS A 526 -10.99 -39.33 16.19
CA LYS A 526 -11.76 -40.60 16.32
C LYS A 526 -13.27 -40.41 16.46
N PHE A 527 -13.71 -39.27 16.97
CA PHE A 527 -15.14 -38.97 17.07
C PHE A 527 -15.79 -38.72 15.69
N LEU A 528 -15.01 -38.33 14.67
CA LEU A 528 -15.50 -38.10 13.31
C LEU A 528 -16.01 -39.39 12.65
N GLU A 529 -15.45 -40.55 13.02
CA GLU A 529 -15.93 -41.86 12.54
C GLU A 529 -17.37 -42.17 12.99
N LYS A 530 -17.83 -41.54 14.08
CA LYS A 530 -19.13 -41.79 14.71
C LYS A 530 -20.13 -40.66 14.50
N ILE A 531 -19.76 -39.61 13.78
CA ILE A 531 -20.61 -38.44 13.56
C ILE A 531 -21.13 -38.44 12.12
N GLU A 532 -22.44 -38.48 11.95
CA GLU A 532 -23.04 -38.31 10.62
C GLU A 532 -22.82 -36.88 10.12
N LEU A 533 -22.09 -36.76 9.01
CA LEU A 533 -21.81 -35.50 8.34
C LEU A 533 -23.04 -35.01 7.56
N ILE A 534 -23.19 -33.70 7.41
CA ILE A 534 -24.26 -33.07 6.62
C ILE A 534 -23.60 -32.32 5.47
N GLY A 535 -23.97 -32.61 4.22
CA GLY A 535 -23.38 -31.92 3.06
C GLY A 535 -23.81 -32.44 1.69
N THR A 536 -23.72 -31.58 0.68
CA THR A 536 -23.70 -31.93 -0.75
C THR A 536 -22.26 -32.25 -1.18
N ALA A 537 -22.09 -33.05 -2.25
CA ALA A 537 -20.80 -33.53 -2.74
C ALA A 537 -19.69 -32.46 -2.68
N GLY A 538 -18.67 -32.68 -1.83
CA GLY A 538 -17.49 -31.82 -1.68
C GLY A 538 -17.49 -30.84 -0.48
N GLN A 539 -18.54 -30.80 0.34
CA GLN A 539 -18.57 -30.00 1.58
C GLN A 539 -19.13 -30.78 2.77
N ASP A 540 -18.26 -31.44 3.51
CA ASP A 540 -18.63 -32.06 4.79
C ASP A 540 -18.75 -31.00 5.88
N ASN A 541 -19.88 -30.99 6.61
CA ASN A 541 -20.12 -30.11 7.74
C ASN A 541 -20.63 -30.87 8.98
N ILE A 542 -20.34 -30.34 10.16
CA ILE A 542 -20.84 -30.80 11.46
C ILE A 542 -21.79 -29.72 12.00
N SER A 543 -22.99 -30.09 12.46
CA SER A 543 -23.86 -29.10 13.10
C SER A 543 -23.43 -28.83 14.55
N VAL A 544 -23.67 -27.61 15.05
CA VAL A 544 -23.41 -27.27 16.46
C VAL A 544 -24.11 -28.24 17.41
N THR A 545 -25.33 -28.69 17.07
CA THR A 545 -26.07 -29.68 17.84
C THR A 545 -25.32 -31.01 17.92
N LYS A 546 -24.80 -31.52 16.80
CA LYS A 546 -24.00 -32.76 16.80
C LYS A 546 -22.67 -32.57 17.54
N SER A 547 -22.04 -31.39 17.46
CA SER A 547 -20.84 -31.08 18.23
C SER A 547 -21.07 -31.15 19.75
N ARG A 548 -22.27 -30.80 20.24
CA ARG A 548 -22.63 -30.93 21.67
C ARG A 548 -22.76 -32.38 22.13
N SER A 549 -23.02 -33.30 21.22
CA SER A 549 -23.19 -34.73 21.50
C SER A 549 -21.91 -35.53 21.33
N ILE A 550 -20.76 -34.89 21.07
CA ILE A 550 -19.47 -35.58 20.94
C ILE A 550 -19.12 -36.24 22.30
N PRO A 551 -19.00 -37.58 22.35
CA PRO A 551 -18.66 -38.27 23.58
C PRO A 551 -17.17 -38.08 23.88
N ILE A 552 -16.85 -37.27 24.90
CA ILE A 552 -15.47 -37.05 25.34
C ILE A 552 -15.16 -38.03 26.47
N PRO A 553 -14.22 -38.99 26.30
CA PRO A 553 -13.80 -39.85 27.39
C PRO A 553 -13.09 -39.02 28.46
N LEU A 554 -13.40 -39.24 29.73
CA LEU A 554 -12.82 -38.50 30.85
C LEU A 554 -12.14 -39.48 31.82
N PRO A 555 -10.93 -39.96 31.50
CA PRO A 555 -10.17 -40.79 32.43
C PRO A 555 -9.76 -39.98 33.67
N PRO A 556 -9.29 -40.60 34.77
CA PRO A 556 -8.83 -39.88 35.95
C PRO A 556 -7.77 -38.81 35.61
N LEU A 557 -7.73 -37.72 36.38
CA LEU A 557 -6.84 -36.56 36.09
C LEU A 557 -5.36 -36.95 35.96
N ALA A 558 -4.91 -37.93 36.73
CA ALA A 558 -3.54 -38.46 36.64
C ALA A 558 -3.27 -39.10 35.27
N GLU A 559 -4.24 -39.85 34.74
CA GLU A 559 -4.14 -40.48 33.43
C GLU A 559 -4.19 -39.46 32.30
N GLN A 560 -5.05 -38.43 32.42
CA GLN A 560 -5.08 -37.32 31.47
C GLN A 560 -3.71 -36.62 31.36
N LYS A 561 -3.09 -36.31 32.51
CA LYS A 561 -1.74 -35.72 32.57
C LYS A 561 -0.68 -36.64 31.98
N ARG A 562 -0.76 -37.95 32.24
CA ARG A 562 0.15 -38.96 31.69
C ARG A 562 0.08 -39.03 30.17
N ILE A 563 -1.13 -38.98 29.60
CA ILE A 563 -1.36 -38.97 28.15
C ILE A 563 -0.73 -37.72 27.52
N VAL A 564 -1.04 -36.53 28.05
CA VAL A 564 -0.47 -35.26 27.55
C VAL A 564 1.06 -35.31 27.57
N ALA A 565 1.65 -35.71 28.71
CA ALA A 565 3.10 -35.80 28.84
C ALA A 565 3.75 -36.85 27.92
N LYS A 566 3.04 -37.93 27.55
CA LYS A 566 3.56 -38.91 26.60
C LYS A 566 3.53 -38.37 25.17
N VAL A 567 2.45 -37.69 24.78
CA VAL A 567 2.33 -37.08 23.45
C VAL A 567 3.35 -35.96 23.29
N ASP A 568 3.48 -35.06 24.26
CA ASP A 568 4.48 -33.97 24.24
C ASP A 568 5.90 -34.53 24.02
N ARG A 569 6.26 -35.61 24.73
CA ARG A 569 7.57 -36.27 24.57
C ARG A 569 7.79 -36.86 23.17
N LEU A 570 6.74 -37.43 22.57
CA LEU A 570 6.82 -38.02 21.23
C LEU A 570 6.92 -36.93 20.15
N MET A 571 6.13 -35.86 20.27
CA MET A 571 6.19 -34.72 19.34
C MET A 571 7.57 -34.05 19.39
N SER A 572 8.11 -33.82 20.58
CA SER A 572 9.49 -33.29 20.71
C SER A 572 10.56 -34.24 20.15
N LEU A 573 10.29 -35.54 20.05
CA LEU A 573 11.20 -36.48 19.39
C LEU A 573 11.09 -36.34 17.87
N CYS A 574 9.88 -36.23 17.31
CA CYS A 574 9.66 -35.96 15.89
C CYS A 574 10.32 -34.66 15.46
N ASP A 575 10.15 -33.56 16.20
CA ASP A 575 10.76 -32.26 15.90
C ASP A 575 12.30 -32.37 15.82
N ARG A 576 12.92 -33.14 16.73
CA ARG A 576 14.37 -33.38 16.71
C ARG A 576 14.81 -34.21 15.50
N LEU A 577 14.02 -35.20 15.10
CA LEU A 577 14.33 -36.04 13.94
C LEU A 577 14.19 -35.24 12.64
N GLU A 578 13.17 -34.41 12.50
CA GLU A 578 13.00 -33.51 11.36
C GLU A 578 14.19 -32.54 11.25
N GLN A 579 14.59 -31.90 12.36
CA GLN A 579 15.78 -31.04 12.38
C GLN A 579 17.06 -31.78 11.97
N GLN A 580 17.21 -33.05 12.34
CA GLN A 580 18.36 -33.86 11.92
C GLN A 580 18.33 -34.18 10.42
N ILE A 581 17.16 -34.44 9.86
CA ILE A 581 16.97 -34.70 8.43
C ILE A 581 17.26 -33.44 7.61
N ASP A 582 16.74 -32.29 8.03
CA ASP A 582 16.98 -31.01 7.37
C ASP A 582 18.47 -30.66 7.38
N ALA A 583 19.12 -30.77 8.55
CA ALA A 583 20.56 -30.54 8.68
C ALA A 583 21.40 -31.50 7.83
N ALA A 584 21.00 -32.77 7.73
CA ALA A 584 21.67 -33.75 6.87
C ALA A 584 21.48 -33.44 5.38
N THR A 585 20.32 -32.90 4.99
CA THR A 585 20.00 -32.51 3.62
C THR A 585 20.79 -31.25 3.21
N ASP A 586 20.87 -30.26 4.09
CA ASP A 586 21.69 -29.07 3.89
C ASP A 586 23.18 -29.44 3.75
N LYS A 587 23.68 -30.32 4.63
CA LYS A 587 25.07 -30.78 4.57
C LYS A 587 25.39 -31.62 3.33
N ARG A 588 24.44 -32.43 2.87
CA ARG A 588 24.56 -33.16 1.60
C ARG A 588 24.60 -32.19 0.41
N THR A 589 23.83 -31.11 0.45
CA THR A 589 23.83 -30.07 -0.58
C THR A 589 25.16 -29.32 -0.59
N GLU A 590 25.69 -28.98 0.58
CA GLU A 590 27.01 -28.36 0.75
C GLU A 590 28.15 -29.25 0.21
N LEU A 591 28.13 -30.56 0.53
CA LEU A 591 29.10 -31.53 0.01
C LEU A 591 28.98 -31.71 -1.51
N LEU A 592 27.77 -31.74 -2.07
CA LEU A 592 27.57 -31.79 -3.53
C LEU A 592 28.14 -30.55 -4.21
N ASN A 593 27.92 -29.36 -3.64
CA ASN A 593 28.49 -28.11 -4.14
C ASN A 593 30.03 -28.14 -4.08
N ALA A 594 30.60 -28.67 -3.00
CA ALA A 594 32.05 -28.81 -2.85
C ALA A 594 32.67 -29.81 -3.85
N LEU A 595 31.96 -30.90 -4.17
CA LEU A 595 32.42 -31.91 -5.12
C LEU A 595 32.33 -31.41 -6.57
N ILE A 596 31.28 -30.66 -6.90
CA ILE A 596 31.11 -30.00 -8.21
C ILE A 596 32.19 -28.93 -8.39
N ALA A 597 32.59 -28.21 -7.35
CA ALA A 597 33.68 -27.23 -7.43
C ALA A 597 35.08 -27.83 -7.69
N GLN A 598 35.23 -29.16 -7.62
CA GLN A 598 36.49 -29.87 -7.90
C GLN A 598 36.54 -30.49 -9.31
N VAL A 599 35.45 -30.43 -10.08
CA VAL A 599 35.35 -30.90 -11.48
C VAL A 599 35.27 -29.68 -12.39
#